data_AF-A0A6B3DSC9-F1
#
_entry.id   AF-A0A6B3DSC9-F1
#
_cell.length_a   1.000
_cell.length_b   1.000
_cell.length_c   1.000
_cell.angle_alpha   90.00
_cell.angle_beta   90.00
_cell.angle_gamma   90.00
#
_symmetry.space_group_name_H-M   'P 1'
#
loop_
_entity.id
_entity.type
_entity.pdbx_description
1 polymer ?
#
loop_
_entity_poly.entity_id
_entity_poly.type
_entity_poly.pdbx_seq_one_letter_code
_entity_poly.pdbx_strand_id
1 'polypeptide(L)'
;LLRAARWGLGLVPGLAADWVRVPPAETTMSYVGSVDAFGRRLPLRAAAMLLRVLRAAGDPAVPELERLVAAWSAAFAARFRARWVPLDHQVEHQSRTVLAAAHHARELMI
;
A
#
# COMPACT_ATOMS: atom_id res chain seq x y z
N LEU A 1 10.92 -11.73 -4.56
CA LEU A 1 9.47 -11.46 -4.43
C LEU A 1 8.81 -12.23 -3.28
N LEU A 2 9.05 -13.54 -3.14
CA LEU A 2 8.42 -14.34 -2.07
C LEU A 2 8.68 -13.82 -0.65
N ARG A 3 9.94 -13.45 -0.33
CA ARG A 3 10.29 -12.83 0.96
C ARG A 3 9.47 -11.56 1.23
N ALA A 4 9.35 -10.69 0.23
CA ALA A 4 8.59 -9.44 0.35
C ALA A 4 7.08 -9.67 0.49
N ALA A 5 6.52 -10.66 -0.21
CA ALA A 5 5.12 -11.05 -0.06
C ALA A 5 4.82 -11.58 1.35
N ARG A 6 5.69 -12.47 1.88
CA ARG A 6 5.58 -12.98 3.26
C ARG A 6 5.70 -11.87 4.29
N TRP A 7 6.66 -10.96 4.13
CA TRP A 7 6.81 -9.81 5.00
C TRP A 7 5.56 -8.93 4.99
N GLY A 8 5.01 -8.63 3.81
CA GLY A 8 3.78 -7.86 3.67
C GLY A 8 2.59 -8.51 4.38
N LEU A 9 2.40 -9.82 4.24
CA LEU A 9 1.35 -10.57 4.95
C LEU A 9 1.55 -10.59 6.48
N GLY A 10 2.80 -10.69 6.94
CA GLY A 10 3.13 -10.68 8.37
C GLY A 10 2.91 -9.31 9.04
N LEU A 11 2.98 -8.22 8.27
CA LEU A 11 2.76 -6.86 8.79
C LEU A 11 1.27 -6.56 9.08
N VAL A 12 0.35 -7.12 8.28
CA VAL A 12 -1.08 -6.72 8.29
C VAL A 12 -1.73 -6.80 9.67
N PRO A 13 -1.58 -7.88 10.46
CA PRO A 13 -2.27 -7.97 11.75
C PRO A 13 -1.82 -6.92 12.76
N GLY A 14 -0.51 -6.63 12.81
CA GLY A 14 0.04 -5.60 13.71
C GLY A 14 -0.47 -4.21 13.33
N LEU A 15 -0.39 -3.87 12.04
CA LEU A 15 -0.90 -2.61 11.50
C LEU A 15 -2.40 -2.43 11.78
N ALA A 16 -3.20 -3.47 11.55
CA ALA A 16 -4.64 -3.43 11.81
C ALA A 16 -4.93 -3.19 13.30
N ALA A 17 -4.17 -3.84 14.19
CA ALA A 17 -4.30 -3.66 15.63
C ALA A 17 -3.89 -2.25 16.08
N ASP A 18 -2.89 -1.65 15.44
CA ASP A 18 -2.45 -0.28 15.75
C ASP A 18 -3.50 0.75 15.33
N TRP A 19 -4.15 0.56 14.17
CA TRP A 19 -5.26 1.44 13.76
C TRP A 19 -6.49 1.38 14.67
N VAL A 20 -6.72 0.26 15.35
CA VAL A 20 -7.79 0.14 16.34
C VAL A 20 -7.42 0.82 17.65
N ARG A 21 -6.13 0.78 18.04
CA ARG A 21 -5.66 1.23 19.36
C ARG A 21 -5.23 2.70 19.41
N VAL A 22 -4.72 3.24 18.32
CA VAL A 22 -4.18 4.61 18.27
C VAL A 22 -5.30 5.58 17.90
N PRO A 23 -5.70 6.50 18.81
CA PRO A 23 -6.62 7.58 18.46
C PRO A 23 -6.02 8.40 17.31
N PRO A 24 -6.77 8.71 16.24
CA PRO A 24 -6.27 9.54 15.17
C PRO A 24 -5.86 10.90 15.72
N ALA A 25 -4.65 11.37 15.38
CA ALA A 25 -4.15 12.67 15.83
C ALA A 25 -5.13 13.79 15.44
N GLU A 26 -5.76 13.67 14.26
CA GLU A 26 -6.90 14.46 13.81
C GLU A 26 -7.73 13.61 12.81
N THR A 27 -9.00 13.34 13.08
CA THR A 27 -9.90 12.53 12.22
C THR A 27 -10.40 13.32 11.00
N THR A 28 -9.49 13.93 10.24
CA THR A 28 -9.88 14.53 8.97
C THR A 28 -10.31 13.45 7.98
N MET A 29 -11.23 13.79 7.07
CA MET A 29 -11.61 12.89 5.98
C MET A 29 -10.40 12.48 5.13
N SER A 30 -9.37 13.34 5.05
CA SER A 30 -8.12 13.05 4.36
C SER A 30 -7.32 11.93 5.05
N TYR A 31 -7.28 11.93 6.39
CA TYR A 31 -6.63 10.88 7.17
C TYR A 31 -7.34 9.54 7.01
N VAL A 32 -8.67 9.52 7.19
CA VAL A 32 -9.48 8.30 7.02
C VAL A 32 -9.35 7.74 5.61
N GLY A 33 -9.41 8.59 4.59
CA GLY A 33 -9.21 8.19 3.19
C GLY A 33 -7.81 7.62 2.92
N SER A 34 -6.78 8.18 3.56
CA SER A 34 -5.40 7.71 3.44
C SER A 34 -5.20 6.33 4.08
N VAL A 35 -5.78 6.10 5.27
CA VAL A 35 -5.75 4.80 5.95
C VAL A 35 -6.48 3.74 5.11
N ASP A 36 -7.67 4.04 4.59
CA ASP A 36 -8.44 3.13 3.74
C ASP A 36 -7.69 2.79 2.44
N ALA A 37 -7.08 3.78 1.80
CA ALA A 37 -6.24 3.57 0.61
C ALA A 37 -5.04 2.67 0.92
N PHE A 38 -4.33 2.93 2.01
CA PHE A 38 -3.15 2.15 2.41
C PHE A 38 -3.52 0.71 2.77
N GLY A 39 -4.56 0.53 3.60
CA GLY A 39 -5.04 -0.77 4.06
C GLY A 39 -5.47 -1.70 2.93
N ARG A 40 -5.97 -1.15 1.82
CA ARG A 40 -6.30 -1.94 0.61
C ARG A 40 -5.09 -2.21 -0.28
N ARG A 41 -4.15 -1.28 -0.39
CA ARG A 41 -2.96 -1.44 -1.25
C ARG A 41 -2.00 -2.50 -0.73
N LEU A 42 -1.85 -2.62 0.59
CA LEU A 42 -0.89 -3.54 1.20
C LEU A 42 -1.17 -5.03 0.89
N PRO A 43 -2.39 -5.57 1.14
CA PRO A 43 -2.73 -6.94 0.79
C PRO A 43 -2.75 -7.15 -0.74
N LEU A 44 -3.22 -6.17 -1.53
CA LEU A 44 -3.18 -6.25 -2.99
C LEU A 44 -1.74 -6.39 -3.53
N ARG A 45 -0.80 -5.62 -2.99
CA ARG A 45 0.62 -5.72 -3.37
C ARG A 45 1.19 -7.08 -2.97
N ALA A 46 0.88 -7.58 -1.78
CA ALA A 46 1.32 -8.91 -1.34
C ALA A 46 0.79 -10.01 -2.26
N ALA A 47 -0.50 -9.98 -2.59
CA ALA A 47 -1.15 -10.91 -3.52
C ALA A 47 -0.53 -10.86 -4.93
N ALA A 48 -0.30 -9.66 -5.47
CA ALA A 48 0.33 -9.50 -6.79
C ALA A 48 1.79 -9.98 -6.83
N MET A 49 2.56 -9.75 -5.75
CA MET A 49 3.93 -10.28 -5.64
C MET A 49 3.93 -11.80 -5.53
N LEU A 50 2.99 -12.38 -4.78
CA LEU A 50 2.83 -13.84 -4.68
C LEU A 50 2.42 -14.44 -6.03
N LEU A 51 1.47 -13.83 -6.75
CA LEU A 51 1.05 -14.25 -8.08
C LEU A 51 2.23 -14.37 -9.05
N ARG A 52 3.16 -13.40 -9.03
CA ARG A 52 4.38 -13.46 -9.85
C ARG A 52 5.30 -14.63 -9.48
N VAL A 53 5.39 -14.97 -8.19
CA VAL A 53 6.19 -16.12 -7.72
C VAL A 53 5.52 -17.42 -8.16
N LEU A 54 4.22 -17.56 -7.95
CA LEU A 54 3.45 -18.78 -8.27
C LEU A 54 3.43 -19.04 -9.79
N ARG A 55 3.27 -17.99 -10.60
CA ARG A 55 3.39 -18.08 -12.06
C ARG A 55 4.74 -18.62 -12.51
N ALA A 56 5.83 -18.13 -11.92
CA ALA A 56 7.17 -18.60 -12.23
C ALA A 56 7.40 -20.06 -11.80
N ALA A 57 6.65 -20.54 -10.80
CA ALA A 57 6.73 -21.91 -10.29
C ALA A 57 5.76 -22.89 -10.97
N GLY A 58 4.86 -22.43 -11.85
CA GLY A 58 3.82 -23.27 -12.45
C GLY A 58 2.78 -23.78 -11.44
N ASP A 59 2.55 -23.03 -10.37
CA ASP A 59 1.70 -23.46 -9.26
C ASP A 59 0.20 -23.48 -9.65
N PRO A 60 -0.57 -24.51 -9.26
CA PRO A 60 -1.98 -24.63 -9.62
C PRO A 60 -2.89 -23.54 -9.01
N ALA A 61 -2.45 -22.81 -7.99
CA ALA A 61 -3.22 -21.73 -7.37
C ALA A 61 -3.20 -20.41 -8.18
N VAL A 62 -2.43 -20.34 -9.28
CA VAL A 62 -2.31 -19.14 -10.12
C VAL A 62 -3.67 -18.58 -10.58
N PRO A 63 -4.62 -19.38 -11.12
CA PRO A 63 -5.88 -18.85 -11.63
C PRO A 63 -6.74 -18.20 -10.54
N GLU A 64 -6.75 -18.77 -9.34
CA GLU A 64 -7.52 -18.23 -8.23
C GLU A 64 -6.94 -16.90 -7.75
N LEU A 65 -5.62 -16.85 -7.54
CA LEU A 65 -4.94 -15.65 -7.09
C LEU A 65 -4.99 -14.53 -8.13
N GLU A 66 -4.98 -14.88 -9.42
CA GLU A 66 -5.18 -13.93 -10.51
C GLU A 66 -6.56 -13.27 -10.47
N ARG A 67 -7.63 -14.06 -10.28
CA ARG A 67 -8.99 -13.51 -10.11
C ARG A 67 -9.07 -12.57 -8.91
N LEU A 68 -8.43 -12.93 -7.80
CA LEU A 68 -8.40 -12.10 -6.59
C LEU A 68 -7.70 -10.76 -6.84
N VAL A 69 -6.52 -10.79 -7.45
CA VAL A 69 -5.75 -9.58 -7.78
C VAL A 69 -6.53 -8.69 -8.75
N ALA A 70 -7.19 -9.27 -9.76
CA ALA A 70 -8.01 -8.53 -10.71
C ALA A 70 -9.21 -7.84 -10.02
N ALA A 71 -9.97 -8.59 -9.21
CA ALA A 71 -11.13 -8.06 -8.49
C ALA A 71 -10.74 -6.93 -7.53
N TRP A 72 -9.66 -7.11 -6.75
CA TRP A 72 -9.19 -6.11 -5.81
C TRP A 72 -8.61 -4.87 -6.51
N SER A 73 -7.91 -5.07 -7.63
CA SER A 73 -7.42 -3.95 -8.45
C SER A 73 -8.57 -3.11 -9.01
N ALA A 74 -9.63 -3.76 -9.52
CA ALA A 74 -10.82 -3.08 -10.02
C ALA A 74 -11.55 -2.33 -8.91
N ALA A 75 -11.77 -2.96 -7.76
CA ALA A 75 -12.38 -2.31 -6.60
C ALA A 75 -11.56 -1.11 -6.10
N PHE A 76 -10.22 -1.22 -6.09
CA PHE A 76 -9.32 -0.13 -5.72
C PHE A 76 -9.42 1.03 -6.71
N ALA A 77 -9.37 0.74 -8.02
CA ALA A 77 -9.48 1.75 -9.07
C ALA A 77 -10.81 2.51 -9.00
N ALA A 78 -11.93 1.79 -8.83
CA ALA A 78 -13.26 2.39 -8.71
C ALA A 78 -13.37 3.28 -7.47
N ARG A 79 -12.90 2.82 -6.31
CA ARG A 79 -13.05 3.55 -5.04
C ARG A 79 -12.21 4.83 -4.98
N PHE A 80 -10.97 4.77 -5.44
CA PHE A 80 -10.03 5.90 -5.31
C PHE A 80 -9.89 6.72 -6.59
N ARG A 81 -10.62 6.35 -7.66
CA ARG A 81 -10.40 6.89 -9.02
C ARG A 81 -8.91 6.88 -9.36
N ALA A 82 -8.26 5.77 -9.02
CA ALA A 82 -6.81 5.67 -9.06
C ALA A 82 -6.34 5.80 -10.51
N ARG A 83 -5.56 6.84 -10.79
CA ARG A 83 -4.86 6.98 -12.06
C ARG A 83 -3.46 6.43 -11.94
N TRP A 84 -2.97 5.85 -13.03
CA TRP A 84 -1.55 5.57 -13.14
C TRP A 84 -0.79 6.90 -13.15
N VAL A 85 0.30 6.95 -12.39
CA VAL A 85 1.22 8.08 -12.35
C VAL A 85 2.56 7.58 -12.91
N PRO A 86 3.18 8.28 -13.87
CA PRO A 86 4.52 7.95 -14.35
C PRO A 86 5.54 7.80 -13.20
N LEU A 87 6.48 6.86 -13.33
CA LEU A 87 7.40 6.52 -12.24
C LEU A 87 8.33 7.69 -11.89
N ASP A 88 8.84 8.39 -12.90
CA ASP A 88 9.60 9.62 -12.79
C ASP A 88 8.85 10.69 -11.99
N HIS A 89 7.55 10.87 -12.26
CA HIS A 89 6.71 11.79 -11.50
C HIS A 89 6.51 11.33 -10.04
N GLN A 90 6.39 10.01 -9.80
CA GLN A 90 6.31 9.47 -8.45
C GLN A 90 7.60 9.70 -7.67
N VAL A 91 8.76 9.45 -8.29
CA VAL A 91 10.08 9.67 -7.67
C VAL A 91 10.26 11.13 -7.31
N GLU A 92 9.99 12.04 -8.24
CA GLU A 92 10.12 13.48 -7.99
C GLU A 92 9.23 13.94 -6.84
N HIS A 93 7.96 13.51 -6.84
CA HIS A 93 7.02 13.85 -5.77
C HIS A 93 7.49 13.33 -4.41
N GLN A 94 7.88 12.06 -4.32
CA GLN A 94 8.33 11.46 -3.05
C GLN A 94 9.62 12.11 -2.54
N SER A 95 10.58 12.42 -3.41
CA SER A 95 11.79 13.15 -3.04
C SER A 95 11.46 14.52 -2.46
N ARG A 96 10.58 15.29 -3.11
CA ARG A 96 10.14 16.61 -2.61
C ARG A 96 9.44 16.51 -1.26
N THR A 97 8.55 15.52 -1.10
CA THR A 97 7.86 15.30 0.18
C THR A 97 8.84 14.97 1.30
N VAL A 98 9.83 14.11 1.05
CA VAL A 98 10.85 13.76 2.05
C VAL A 98 11.68 14.98 2.44
N LEU A 99 12.14 15.77 1.46
CA LEU A 99 12.90 16.99 1.73
C LEU A 99 12.09 18.02 2.52
N ALA A 100 10.83 18.25 2.14
CA ALA A 100 9.94 19.15 2.86
C ALA A 100 9.70 18.69 4.30
N ALA A 101 9.43 17.39 4.52
CA ALA A 101 9.26 16.83 5.85
C ALA A 101 10.53 16.96 6.70
N ALA A 102 11.71 16.72 6.12
CA ALA A 102 12.98 16.86 6.81
C ALA A 102 13.29 18.33 7.18
N HIS A 103 13.00 19.28 6.28
CA HIS A 103 13.14 20.70 6.57
C HIS A 103 12.21 21.14 7.71
N HIS A 104 10.94 20.74 7.67
CA HIS A 104 9.97 21.07 8.70
C HIS A 104 10.34 20.45 10.06
N ALA A 105 10.77 19.18 10.08
CA ALA A 105 11.22 18.53 11.31
C ALA A 105 12.45 19.26 11.91
N ARG A 106 13.37 19.76 11.07
CA ARG A 106 14.52 20.55 11.54
C ARG A 106 14.09 21.89 12.14
N GLU A 107 13.12 22.57 11.52
CA GLU A 107 12.58 23.84 12.03
C GLU A 107 11.88 23.68 13.38
N LEU A 108 11.20 22.55 13.61
CA LEU A 108 10.55 22.25 14.91
C LEU A 108 11.55 21.88 16.02
N MET A 109 12.82 21.58 15.69
CA MET A 109 13.87 21.21 16.63
C MET A 109 14.78 22.39 17.04
N ILE A 110 14.58 23.58 16.47
CA ILE A 110 15.31 24.83 16.77
C ILE A 110 14.35 25.80 17.45
#